data_AF-A0A5P8WB00-F1
#
_entry.id   AF-A0A5P8WB00-F1
#
_cell.length_a   1.000
_cell.length_b   1.000
_cell.length_c   1.000
_cell.angle_alpha   90.00
_cell.angle_beta   90.00
_cell.angle_gamma   90.00
#
_symmetry.space_group_name_H-M   'P 1'
#
loop_
_entity.id
_entity.type
_entity.pdbx_description
1 polymer ?
#
loop_
_entity_poly.entity_id
_entity_poly.type
_entity_poly.pdbx_seq_one_letter_code
_entity_poly.pdbx_strand_id
1 'polypeptide(L)'
;MKVLKEAGLKLSDVKHINLTPLETRAAFERKSVEAAVIGDPHLAVFQKTGSVRILRDGKNITTQGGYWLGSRTFVKDNPELVKAILEEINNIGKWAETNPREVAELISPEAKIDVPTLELVSKRRRYTLRPLSEKVLSGQQTIADLFYEQKFITKKINIRDATLSAEQYAAFTPTDVKP
;
A
#
# COMPACT_ATOMS: atom_id res chain seq x y z
N MET A 1 2.56 2.80 14.82
CA MET A 1 3.04 1.74 15.74
C MET A 1 4.48 1.32 15.50
N LYS A 2 4.86 0.81 14.32
CA LYS A 2 6.26 0.38 14.08
C LYS A 2 7.30 1.49 14.30
N VAL A 3 7.02 2.71 13.81
CA VAL A 3 7.86 3.90 14.07
C VAL A 3 8.00 4.20 15.57
N LEU A 4 6.90 4.12 16.33
CA LEU A 4 6.94 4.32 17.78
C LEU A 4 7.84 3.27 18.44
N LYS A 5 7.70 2.00 18.04
CA LYS A 5 8.53 0.89 18.56
C LYS A 5 10.01 1.06 18.25
N GLU A 6 10.39 1.56 17.07
CA GLU A 6 11.80 1.91 16.75
C GLU A 6 12.36 2.95 17.73
N ALA A 7 11.52 3.86 18.21
CA ALA A 7 11.86 4.88 19.20
C ALA A 7 11.70 4.40 20.66
N GLY A 8 11.40 3.11 20.89
CA GLY A 8 11.15 2.57 22.24
C GLY A 8 9.81 2.98 22.86
N LEU A 9 8.90 3.56 22.06
CA LEU A 9 7.59 4.06 22.49
C LEU A 9 6.47 3.05 22.18
N LYS A 10 5.44 3.09 23.01
CA LYS A 10 4.15 2.39 22.86
C LYS A 10 3.09 3.35 22.32
N LEU A 11 1.99 2.80 21.81
CA LEU A 11 0.85 3.62 21.37
C LEU A 11 0.23 4.42 22.53
N SER A 12 0.30 3.89 23.76
CA SER A 12 -0.13 4.57 24.98
C SER A 12 0.70 5.80 25.34
N ASP A 13 1.91 5.93 24.77
CA ASP A 13 2.83 7.01 25.09
C ASP A 13 2.55 8.26 24.22
N VAL A 14 1.56 8.19 23.32
CA VAL A 14 1.12 9.29 22.47
C VAL A 14 -0.39 9.50 22.57
N LYS A 15 -0.82 10.76 22.46
CA LYS A 15 -2.23 11.08 22.22
C LYS A 15 -2.52 10.89 20.74
N HIS A 16 -3.37 9.94 20.40
CA HIS A 16 -3.76 9.68 19.01
C HIS A 16 -5.23 10.05 18.79
N ILE A 17 -5.51 10.56 17.59
CA ILE A 17 -6.86 10.83 17.11
C ILE A 17 -6.95 10.30 15.67
N ASN A 18 -8.11 9.75 15.31
CA ASN A 18 -8.36 9.28 13.95
C ASN A 18 -9.07 10.40 13.18
N LEU A 19 -8.40 10.92 12.16
CA LEU A 19 -8.90 11.99 11.31
C LEU A 19 -8.90 11.54 9.85
N THR A 20 -9.87 12.01 9.08
CA THR A 20 -9.81 11.94 7.61
C THR A 20 -8.64 12.77 7.08
N PRO A 21 -8.20 12.57 5.83
CA PRO A 21 -7.15 13.40 5.24
C PRO A 21 -7.48 14.91 5.25
N LEU A 22 -8.73 15.28 5.01
CA LEU A 22 -9.17 16.68 5.03
C LEU A 22 -9.09 17.28 6.44
N GLU A 23 -9.58 16.55 7.45
CA GLU A 23 -9.52 16.97 8.86
C GLU A 23 -8.07 17.04 9.35
N THR A 24 -7.21 16.11 8.92
CA THR A 24 -5.77 16.12 9.24
C THR A 24 -5.12 17.41 8.74
N ARG A 25 -5.46 17.87 7.53
CA ARG A 25 -4.96 19.15 7.00
C ARG A 25 -5.34 20.31 7.91
N ALA A 26 -6.64 20.42 8.21
CA ALA A 26 -7.16 21.48 9.05
C ALA A 26 -6.55 21.47 10.46
N ALA A 27 -6.30 20.27 11.02
CA ALA A 27 -5.67 20.12 12.33
C ALA A 27 -4.20 20.60 12.32
N PHE A 28 -3.43 20.35 11.27
CA PHE A 28 -2.08 20.91 11.13
C PHE A 28 -2.09 22.43 10.99
N GLU A 29 -2.96 22.97 10.13
CA GLU A 29 -3.08 24.42 9.91
C GLU A 29 -3.45 25.15 11.21
N ARG A 30 -4.32 24.55 12.03
CA ARG A 30 -4.73 25.05 13.35
C ARG A 30 -3.77 24.67 14.49
N LYS A 31 -2.65 23.99 14.19
CA LYS A 31 -1.66 23.50 15.17
C LYS A 31 -2.26 22.63 16.28
N SER A 32 -3.33 21.91 15.99
CA SER A 32 -4.01 21.01 16.91
C SER A 32 -3.41 19.60 16.94
N VAL A 33 -2.50 19.28 16.00
CA VAL A 33 -1.69 18.05 15.97
C VAL A 33 -0.24 18.39 15.65
N GLU A 34 0.73 17.71 16.27
CA GLU A 34 2.16 17.93 15.97
C GLU A 34 2.70 16.98 14.88
N ALA A 35 2.04 15.84 14.64
CA ALA A 35 2.43 14.84 13.65
C ALA A 35 1.21 14.09 13.11
N ALA A 36 1.33 13.56 11.88
CA ALA A 36 0.33 12.66 11.31
C ALA A 36 0.98 11.53 10.52
N VAL A 37 0.28 10.41 10.46
CA VAL A 37 0.59 9.30 9.57
C VAL A 37 -0.29 9.44 8.34
N ILE A 38 0.32 9.82 7.21
CA ILE A 38 -0.41 10.09 5.96
C ILE A 38 0.33 9.47 4.77
N GLY A 39 -0.41 8.91 3.82
CA GLY A 39 0.11 8.36 2.58
C GLY A 39 -0.14 9.26 1.39
N ASP A 40 0.53 8.97 0.28
CA ASP A 40 0.15 9.55 -1.02
C ASP A 40 -1.26 9.07 -1.43
N PRO A 41 -2.05 9.90 -2.13
CA PRO A 41 -1.67 11.19 -2.72
C PRO A 41 -1.72 12.39 -1.76
N HIS A 42 -2.30 12.23 -0.56
CA HIS A 42 -2.48 13.35 0.37
C HIS A 42 -1.17 13.89 0.94
N LEU A 43 -0.16 13.03 1.13
CA LEU A 43 1.19 13.46 1.50
C LEU A 43 1.77 14.44 0.46
N ALA A 44 1.72 14.11 -0.83
CA ALA A 44 2.16 15.01 -1.90
C ALA A 44 1.40 16.34 -1.91
N VAL A 45 0.07 16.32 -1.71
CA VAL A 45 -0.75 17.53 -1.58
C VAL A 45 -0.26 18.39 -0.40
N PHE A 46 0.01 17.79 0.76
CA PHE A 46 0.48 18.52 1.92
C PHE A 46 1.88 19.09 1.72
N GLN A 47 2.78 18.35 1.07
CA GLN A 47 4.14 18.83 0.81
C GLN A 47 4.16 20.10 -0.05
N LYS A 48 3.20 20.25 -0.98
CA LYS A 48 3.07 21.47 -1.79
C LYS A 48 2.72 22.72 -0.99
N THR A 49 2.10 22.58 0.17
CA THR A 49 1.80 23.72 1.05
C THR A 49 3.04 24.30 1.72
N GLY A 50 4.19 23.59 1.67
CA GLY A 50 5.42 23.97 2.36
C GLY A 50 5.37 23.87 3.89
N SER A 51 4.25 23.46 4.47
CA SER A 51 4.00 23.51 5.92
C SER A 51 4.37 22.22 6.66
N VAL A 52 4.80 21.19 5.93
CA VAL A 52 5.11 19.87 6.50
C VAL A 52 6.48 19.38 6.04
N ARG A 53 7.09 18.54 6.87
CA ARG A 53 8.28 17.77 6.53
C ARG A 53 8.09 16.31 6.89
N ILE A 54 8.75 15.41 6.17
CA ILE A 54 8.74 13.99 6.50
C ILE A 54 9.62 13.78 7.75
N LEU A 55 9.01 13.29 8.84
CA LEU A 55 9.75 12.90 10.05
C LEU A 55 10.36 11.50 9.91
N ARG A 56 9.57 10.56 9.39
CA ARG A 56 9.95 9.16 9.14
C ARG A 56 9.04 8.59 8.07
N ASP A 57 9.62 7.94 7.05
CA ASP A 57 8.88 7.23 6.01
C ASP A 57 8.72 5.73 6.34
N GLY A 58 8.02 4.99 5.47
CA GLY A 58 7.83 3.55 5.63
C GLY A 58 9.04 2.68 5.27
N LYS A 59 10.19 3.26 4.92
CA LYS A 59 11.38 2.51 4.48
C LYS A 59 11.85 1.58 5.60
N ASN A 60 12.13 0.32 5.25
CA ASN A 60 12.58 -0.75 6.15
C ASN A 60 11.59 -1.21 7.24
N ILE A 61 10.40 -0.60 7.37
CA ILE A 61 9.41 -0.97 8.40
C ILE A 61 8.08 -1.47 7.82
N THR A 62 7.84 -1.26 6.53
CA THR A 62 6.62 -1.72 5.85
C THR A 62 6.95 -2.69 4.73
N THR A 63 6.11 -3.72 4.58
CA THR A 63 5.95 -4.40 3.29
C THR A 63 5.10 -3.48 2.44
N GLN A 64 5.74 -2.60 1.67
CA GLN A 64 5.03 -1.69 0.76
C GLN A 64 4.23 -2.48 -0.27
N GLY A 65 3.06 -1.99 -0.69
CA GLY A 65 2.26 -2.55 -1.77
C GLY A 65 0.93 -3.17 -1.34
N GLY A 66 0.02 -3.32 -2.30
CA GLY A 66 -1.26 -4.03 -2.12
C GLY A 66 -1.18 -5.49 -2.56
N TYR A 67 -2.32 -6.17 -2.49
CA TYR A 67 -2.51 -7.53 -2.98
C TYR A 67 -3.65 -7.56 -3.99
N TRP A 68 -3.52 -8.39 -5.02
CA TRP A 68 -4.65 -8.82 -5.83
C TRP A 68 -5.32 -9.99 -5.12
N LEU A 69 -6.63 -9.87 -4.89
CA LEU A 69 -7.43 -10.87 -4.19
C LEU A 69 -8.46 -11.45 -5.16
N GLY A 70 -8.57 -12.76 -5.19
CA GLY A 70 -9.57 -13.49 -5.97
C GLY A 70 -10.21 -14.58 -5.13
N SER A 71 -11.44 -14.97 -5.47
CA SER A 71 -12.07 -16.12 -4.81
C SER A 71 -11.28 -17.39 -5.13
N ARG A 72 -11.12 -18.27 -4.15
CA ARG A 72 -10.34 -19.51 -4.31
C ARG A 72 -10.85 -20.37 -5.46
N THR A 73 -12.17 -20.50 -5.60
CA THR A 73 -12.83 -21.25 -6.67
C THR A 73 -12.54 -20.64 -8.03
N PHE A 74 -12.74 -19.33 -8.18
CA PHE A 74 -12.51 -18.66 -9.46
C PHE A 74 -11.06 -18.81 -9.94
N VAL A 75 -10.09 -18.61 -9.05
CA VAL A 75 -8.67 -18.70 -9.41
C VAL A 75 -8.26 -20.12 -9.79
N LYS A 76 -8.81 -21.13 -9.11
CA LYS A 76 -8.52 -22.53 -9.42
C LYS A 76 -9.17 -22.99 -10.73
N ASP A 77 -10.39 -22.55 -11.00
CA ASP A 77 -11.16 -23.01 -12.15
C ASP A 77 -10.80 -22.27 -13.43
N ASN A 78 -10.14 -21.10 -13.33
CA ASN A 78 -9.82 -20.23 -14.46
C ASN A 78 -8.35 -19.75 -14.46
N PRO A 79 -7.35 -20.64 -14.33
CA PRO A 79 -5.95 -20.23 -14.17
C PRO A 79 -5.42 -19.43 -15.37
N GLU A 80 -5.78 -19.82 -16.60
CA GLU A 80 -5.35 -19.09 -17.81
C GLU A 80 -5.96 -17.68 -17.91
N LEU A 81 -7.23 -17.52 -17.50
CA LEU A 81 -7.87 -16.21 -17.46
C LEU A 81 -7.23 -15.31 -16.39
N VAL A 82 -6.97 -15.86 -15.20
CA VAL A 82 -6.27 -15.13 -14.15
C VAL A 82 -4.87 -14.72 -14.61
N LYS A 83 -4.17 -15.61 -15.31
CA LYS A 83 -2.86 -15.30 -15.89
C LYS A 83 -2.92 -14.12 -16.85
N ALA A 84 -3.84 -14.15 -17.81
CA ALA A 84 -4.01 -13.06 -18.78
C ALA A 84 -4.32 -11.72 -18.09
N ILE A 85 -5.15 -11.73 -17.05
CA ILE A 85 -5.44 -10.52 -16.24
C ILE A 85 -4.17 -10.00 -15.55
N LEU A 86 -3.38 -10.88 -14.92
CA LEU A 86 -2.17 -10.49 -14.22
C LEU A 86 -1.07 -10.02 -15.19
N GLU A 87 -0.94 -10.65 -16.36
CA GLU A 87 -0.04 -10.21 -17.43
C GLU A 87 -0.39 -8.80 -17.88
N GLU A 88 -1.67 -8.51 -18.13
CA GLU A 88 -2.11 -7.19 -18.54
C GLU A 88 -1.92 -6.14 -17.44
N ILE A 89 -2.23 -6.47 -16.19
CA ILE A 89 -1.93 -5.61 -15.03
C ILE A 89 -0.43 -5.29 -14.97
N ASN A 90 0.43 -6.28 -15.19
CA ASN A 90 1.87 -6.07 -15.18
C ASN A 90 2.34 -5.19 -16.35
N ASN A 91 1.77 -5.38 -17.54
CA ASN A 91 2.08 -4.58 -18.73
C ASN A 91 1.67 -3.11 -18.55
N ILE A 92 0.45 -2.86 -18.09
CA ILE A 92 -0.02 -1.51 -17.72
C ILE A 92 0.88 -0.94 -16.63
N GLY A 93 1.28 -1.77 -15.65
CA GLY A 93 2.18 -1.35 -14.58
C GLY A 93 3.56 -0.91 -15.09
N LYS A 94 4.16 -1.64 -16.02
CA LYS A 94 5.43 -1.24 -16.66
C LYS A 94 5.28 0.08 -17.40
N TRP A 95 4.21 0.23 -18.18
CA TRP A 95 3.91 1.48 -18.87
C TRP A 95 3.77 2.63 -17.86
N ALA A 96 3.01 2.44 -16.77
CA ALA A 96 2.79 3.47 -15.78
C ALA A 96 4.09 3.92 -15.07
N GLU A 97 5.03 2.99 -14.85
CA GLU A 97 6.33 3.31 -14.25
C GLU A 97 7.23 4.16 -15.17
N THR A 98 7.05 4.08 -16.50
CA THR A 98 7.81 4.91 -17.47
C THR A 98 7.04 6.14 -17.96
N ASN A 99 5.74 6.24 -17.67
CA ASN A 99 4.83 7.30 -18.14
C ASN A 99 4.10 7.99 -16.96
N PRO A 100 4.83 8.48 -15.94
CA PRO A 100 4.20 8.99 -14.72
C PRO A 100 3.34 10.24 -14.94
N ARG A 101 3.60 11.00 -16.02
CA ARG A 101 2.81 12.17 -16.36
C ARG A 101 1.50 11.79 -17.02
N GLU A 102 1.51 10.88 -17.98
CA GLU A 102 0.29 10.36 -18.60
C GLU A 102 -0.62 9.71 -17.55
N VAL A 103 -0.04 8.93 -16.62
CA VAL A 103 -0.77 8.39 -15.47
C VAL A 103 -1.44 9.49 -14.64
N ALA A 104 -0.72 10.58 -14.37
CA ALA A 104 -1.26 11.71 -13.62
C ALA A 104 -2.39 12.43 -14.36
N GLU A 105 -2.27 12.58 -15.68
CA GLU A 105 -3.30 13.18 -16.55
C GLU A 105 -4.58 12.32 -16.58
N LEU A 106 -4.45 10.99 -16.61
CA LEU A 106 -5.59 10.07 -16.55
C LEU A 106 -6.34 10.14 -15.20
N ILE A 107 -5.61 10.26 -14.09
CA ILE A 107 -6.19 10.17 -12.74
C ILE A 107 -6.69 11.53 -12.22
N SER A 108 -6.09 12.64 -12.67
CA SER A 108 -6.38 14.01 -12.20
C SER A 108 -7.86 14.39 -12.18
N PRO A 109 -8.66 14.14 -13.24
CA PRO A 109 -10.07 14.54 -13.27
C PRO A 109 -10.91 13.90 -12.16
N GLU A 110 -10.68 12.61 -11.90
CA GLU A 110 -11.43 11.84 -10.89
C GLU A 110 -10.94 12.14 -9.47
N ALA A 111 -9.61 12.19 -9.30
CA ALA A 111 -8.99 12.45 -8.00
C ALA A 111 -9.16 13.91 -7.55
N LYS A 112 -9.46 14.84 -8.47
CA LYS A 112 -9.52 16.29 -8.22
C LYS A 112 -8.21 16.82 -7.61
N ILE A 113 -7.09 16.31 -8.11
CA ILE A 113 -5.73 16.68 -7.70
C ILE A 113 -4.98 17.06 -8.98
N ASP A 114 -4.22 18.16 -8.93
CA ASP A 114 -3.50 18.65 -10.12
C ASP A 114 -2.45 17.65 -10.63
N VAL A 115 -2.27 17.64 -11.95
CA VAL A 115 -1.35 16.74 -12.66
C VAL A 115 0.06 16.75 -12.07
N PRO A 116 0.72 17.91 -11.81
CA PRO A 116 2.05 17.90 -11.20
C PRO A 116 2.12 17.20 -9.83
N THR A 117 1.07 17.27 -9.01
CA THR A 117 1.01 16.52 -7.74
C THR A 117 0.91 15.02 -7.99
N LEU A 118 0.02 14.60 -8.88
CA LEU A 118 -0.17 13.17 -9.19
C LEU A 118 1.03 12.58 -9.95
N GLU A 119 1.78 13.38 -10.70
CA GLU A 119 3.01 12.96 -11.35
C GLU A 119 4.07 12.62 -10.28
N LEU A 120 4.19 13.44 -9.24
CA LEU A 120 5.06 13.14 -8.09
C LEU A 120 4.64 11.85 -7.37
N VAL A 121 3.34 11.66 -7.15
CA VAL A 121 2.79 10.43 -6.55
C VAL A 121 3.10 9.22 -7.42
N SER A 122 2.91 9.34 -8.73
CA SER A 122 3.16 8.25 -9.69
C SER A 122 4.63 7.86 -9.72
N LYS A 123 5.56 8.83 -9.66
CA LYS A 123 7.01 8.57 -9.56
C LYS A 123 7.43 7.83 -8.29
N ARG A 124 6.67 7.94 -7.20
CA ARG A 124 6.94 7.23 -5.94
C ARG A 124 6.38 5.82 -5.91
N ARG A 125 5.43 5.51 -6.81
CA ARG A 125 4.70 4.26 -6.81
C ARG A 125 5.42 3.21 -7.65
N ARG A 126 5.25 1.95 -7.24
CA ARG A 126 5.53 0.79 -8.08
C ARG A 126 4.20 0.21 -8.52
N TYR A 127 4.05 0.03 -9.82
CA TYR A 127 2.81 -0.45 -10.45
C TYR A 127 2.94 -1.88 -10.94
N THR A 128 4.17 -2.33 -11.22
CA THR A 128 4.47 -3.69 -11.63
C THR A 128 4.10 -4.72 -10.55
N LEU A 129 3.74 -5.91 -11.01
CA LEU A 129 3.52 -7.04 -10.11
C LEU A 129 4.84 -7.51 -9.51
N ARG A 130 4.72 -8.09 -8.31
CA ARG A 130 5.83 -8.76 -7.64
C ARG A 130 5.34 -10.12 -7.12
N PRO A 131 6.24 -11.10 -7.01
CA PRO A 131 5.88 -12.42 -6.50
C PRO A 131 5.39 -12.36 -5.05
N LEU A 132 4.46 -13.25 -4.71
CA LEU A 132 4.04 -13.48 -3.34
C LEU A 132 5.07 -14.37 -2.62
N SER A 133 6.22 -13.80 -2.31
CA SER A 133 7.33 -14.52 -1.65
C SER A 133 7.06 -14.79 -0.16
N GLU A 134 7.81 -15.72 0.43
CA GLU A 134 7.76 -16.00 1.87
C GLU A 134 8.03 -14.75 2.73
N LYS A 135 8.87 -13.82 2.25
CA LYS A 135 9.12 -12.54 2.90
C LYS A 135 7.86 -11.68 2.94
N VAL A 136 7.10 -11.64 1.85
CA VAL A 136 5.83 -10.91 1.78
C VAL A 136 4.79 -11.55 2.70
N LEU A 137 4.64 -12.88 2.64
CA LEU A 137 3.70 -13.63 3.48
C LEU A 137 4.00 -13.47 4.98
N SER A 138 5.27 -13.60 5.37
CA SER A 138 5.69 -13.44 6.77
C SER A 138 5.54 -11.99 7.25
N GLY A 139 5.79 -11.01 6.37
CA GLY A 139 5.52 -9.61 6.65
C GLY A 139 4.03 -9.32 6.87
N GLN A 140 3.16 -9.92 6.05
CA GLN A 140 1.71 -9.80 6.22
C GLN A 140 1.22 -10.49 7.49
N GLN A 141 1.78 -11.66 7.83
CA GLN A 141 1.47 -12.34 9.10
C GLN A 141 1.82 -11.47 10.30
N THR A 142 2.99 -10.81 10.27
CA THR A 142 3.40 -9.85 11.31
C THR A 142 2.39 -8.71 11.47
N ILE A 143 1.79 -8.25 10.37
CA ILE A 143 0.74 -7.22 10.41
C ILE A 143 -0.55 -7.78 11.02
N ALA A 144 -0.97 -8.98 10.62
CA ALA A 144 -2.15 -9.64 11.17
C ALA A 144 -2.03 -9.89 12.68
N ASP A 145 -0.87 -10.36 13.14
CA ASP A 145 -0.58 -10.57 14.56
C ASP A 145 -0.62 -9.26 15.33
N LEU A 146 0.00 -8.19 14.80
CA LEU A 146 -0.06 -6.85 15.40
C LEU A 146 -1.51 -6.34 15.52
N PHE A 147 -2.34 -6.56 14.49
CA PHE A 147 -3.74 -6.14 14.54
C PHE A 147 -4.53 -6.90 15.61
N TYR A 148 -4.23 -8.19 15.80
CA TYR A 148 -4.85 -9.00 16.83
C TYR A 148 -4.40 -8.58 18.24
N GLU A 149 -3.09 -8.39 18.46
CA GLU A 149 -2.52 -7.92 19.73
C GLU A 149 -3.10 -6.56 20.16
N GLN A 150 -3.33 -5.68 19.19
CA GLN A 150 -3.91 -4.35 19.42
C GLN A 150 -5.44 -4.34 19.41
N LYS A 151 -6.07 -5.52 19.31
CA LYS A 151 -7.53 -5.72 19.32
C LYS A 151 -8.28 -5.01 18.19
N PHE A 152 -7.60 -4.69 17.09
CA PHE A 152 -8.27 -4.21 15.86
C PHE A 152 -9.03 -5.32 15.15
N ILE A 153 -8.62 -6.58 15.36
CA ILE A 153 -9.35 -7.77 14.93
C ILE A 153 -9.53 -8.70 16.13
N THR A 154 -10.63 -9.45 16.13
CA THR A 154 -11.02 -10.32 17.26
C THR A 154 -10.57 -11.76 17.10
N LYS A 155 -10.17 -12.17 15.89
CA LYS A 155 -9.72 -13.53 15.58
C LYS A 155 -8.28 -13.49 15.08
N LYS A 156 -7.48 -14.45 15.53
CA LYS A 156 -6.15 -14.68 14.97
C LYS A 156 -6.32 -15.22 13.54
N ILE A 157 -5.55 -14.66 12.62
CA ILE A 157 -5.57 -15.03 11.21
C ILE A 157 -4.23 -15.68 10.87
N ASN A 158 -4.26 -16.83 10.20
CA ASN A 158 -3.10 -17.37 9.50
C ASN A 158 -3.17 -16.94 8.04
N ILE A 159 -2.24 -16.10 7.59
CA ILE A 159 -2.23 -15.56 6.22
C ILE A 159 -2.09 -16.68 5.18
N ARG A 160 -1.41 -17.78 5.53
CA ARG A 160 -1.22 -18.92 4.62
C ARG A 160 -2.51 -19.69 4.36
N ASP A 161 -3.53 -19.55 5.19
CA ASP A 161 -4.84 -20.16 4.93
C ASP A 161 -5.56 -19.47 3.75
N ALA A 162 -5.13 -18.25 3.39
CA ALA A 162 -5.64 -17.50 2.25
C ALA A 162 -4.84 -17.75 0.95
N THR A 163 -3.74 -18.52 0.99
CA THR A 163 -2.89 -18.76 -0.19
C THR A 163 -3.28 -20.04 -0.93
N LEU A 164 -2.85 -20.16 -2.18
CA LEU A 164 -2.91 -21.39 -2.99
C LEU A 164 -1.59 -22.18 -2.87
N SER A 165 -1.55 -23.41 -3.40
CA SER A 165 -0.29 -24.16 -3.48
C SER A 165 0.68 -23.50 -4.47
N ALA A 166 1.98 -23.80 -4.34
CA ALA A 166 3.00 -23.28 -5.26
C ALA A 166 2.72 -23.68 -6.72
N GLU A 167 2.25 -24.90 -6.94
CA GLU A 167 1.84 -25.39 -8.27
C GLU A 167 0.67 -24.59 -8.83
N GLN A 168 -0.34 -24.29 -8.02
CA GLN A 168 -1.47 -23.46 -8.43
C GLN A 168 -1.04 -22.04 -8.77
N TYR A 169 -0.17 -21.43 -7.96
CA TYR A 169 0.41 -20.12 -8.31
C TYR A 169 1.21 -20.16 -9.61
N ALA A 170 2.00 -21.21 -9.83
CA ALA A 170 2.78 -21.36 -11.06
C ALA A 170 1.90 -21.43 -12.32
N ALA A 171 0.67 -21.95 -12.22
CA ALA A 171 -0.27 -22.02 -13.33
C ALA A 171 -0.72 -20.63 -13.84
N PHE A 172 -0.77 -19.61 -12.97
CA PHE A 172 -1.30 -18.28 -13.35
C PHE A 172 -0.35 -17.11 -13.10
N THR A 173 0.86 -17.34 -12.56
CA THR A 173 1.82 -16.25 -12.36
C THR A 173 2.48 -15.88 -13.70
N PRO A 174 2.49 -14.61 -14.11
CA PRO A 174 3.18 -14.15 -15.32
C PRO A 174 4.66 -14.55 -15.30
N THR A 175 5.19 -14.95 -16.46
CA THR A 175 6.55 -15.53 -16.57
C THR A 175 7.68 -14.55 -16.27
N ASP A 176 7.41 -13.26 -16.38
CA ASP A 176 8.31 -12.14 -16.11
C ASP A 176 8.18 -11.60 -14.66
N VAL A 177 7.21 -12.11 -13.90
CA VAL A 177 7.05 -11.90 -12.46
C VAL A 177 7.65 -13.11 -11.75
N LYS A 178 8.96 -13.33 -11.95
CA LYS A 178 9.65 -14.45 -11.29
C LYS A 178 9.87 -14.17 -9.79
N PRO A 179 9.86 -15.22 -8.94
CA PRO A 179 10.21 -15.14 -7.52
C PRO A 179 11.54 -14.44 -7.21
#